data_AF-A0A966UKF9-F1
#
_entry.id   AF-A0A966UKF9-F1
#
_cell.length_a   1.000
_cell.length_b   1.000
_cell.length_c   1.000
_cell.angle_alpha   90.00
_cell.angle_beta   90.00
_cell.angle_gamma   90.00
#
_symmetry.space_group_name_H-M   'P 1'
#
loop_
_entity.id
_entity.type
_entity.pdbx_description
1 polymer ?
#
loop_
_entity_poly.entity_id
_entity_poly.type
_entity_poly.pdbx_seq_one_letter_code
_entity_poly.pdbx_strand_id
1 'polypeptide(L)'
;MTDNSATDPDDSDFDAASEVLAEARQRLAEAPADLVVSNHAMGLYELAAIHLTAAPPNLVEAALAIDALGCLVDGLGERLGENHQVLRDALENIRLAFVQVKSTL
;
A
#
# COMPACT_ATOMS: atom_id res chain seq x y z
N MET A 1 -12.24 42.29 -21.29
CA MET A 1 -11.18 41.59 -22.05
C MET A 1 -10.46 40.74 -21.03
N THR A 2 -10.90 39.50 -20.90
CA THR A 2 -10.42 38.57 -19.86
C THR A 2 -9.08 37.99 -20.30
N ASP A 3 -8.04 38.29 -19.53
CA ASP A 3 -6.73 37.65 -19.60
C ASP A 3 -6.86 36.23 -19.04
N ASN A 4 -6.58 35.24 -19.87
CA ASN A 4 -6.58 33.83 -19.53
C ASN A 4 -5.20 33.28 -19.91
N SER A 5 -4.19 33.64 -19.12
CA SER A 5 -2.90 32.97 -19.12
C SER A 5 -3.07 31.58 -18.48
N ALA A 6 -3.55 30.63 -19.26
CA ALA A 6 -3.34 29.22 -18.97
C ALA A 6 -1.84 28.98 -19.09
N THR A 7 -1.17 28.81 -17.95
CA THR A 7 0.24 28.44 -17.87
C THR A 7 0.41 27.08 -18.54
N ASP A 8 1.01 27.07 -19.72
CA ASP A 8 1.53 25.83 -20.33
C ASP A 8 2.71 25.38 -19.44
N PRO A 9 2.77 24.12 -18.99
CA PRO A 9 3.90 23.65 -18.19
C PRO A 9 5.20 23.86 -18.98
N ASP A 10 6.12 24.64 -18.40
CA ASP A 10 7.39 25.01 -19.03
C ASP A 10 8.29 23.77 -19.13
N ASP A 11 9.12 23.65 -20.19
CA ASP A 11 9.97 22.48 -20.44
C ASP A 11 10.89 22.16 -19.23
N SER A 12 11.23 23.18 -18.43
CA SER A 12 12.00 23.03 -17.18
C SER A 12 11.27 22.24 -16.09
N ASP A 13 9.94 22.31 -16.02
CA ASP A 13 9.14 21.58 -15.02
C ASP A 13 9.11 20.08 -15.34
N PHE A 14 9.14 19.72 -16.64
CA PHE A 14 9.23 18.33 -17.08
C PHE A 14 10.61 17.72 -16.79
N ASP A 15 11.69 18.47 -17.02
CA ASP A 15 13.06 18.00 -16.75
C ASP A 15 13.27 17.77 -15.25
N ALA A 16 12.81 18.69 -14.39
CA ALA A 16 12.89 18.55 -12.94
C ALA A 16 12.06 17.35 -12.42
N ALA A 17 10.85 17.14 -12.95
CA ALA A 17 10.03 15.99 -12.59
C ALA A 17 10.67 14.65 -13.02
N SER A 18 11.35 14.64 -14.17
CA SER A 18 12.08 13.47 -14.65
C SER A 18 13.27 13.12 -13.76
N GLU A 19 14.02 14.11 -13.30
CA GLU A 19 15.17 13.92 -12.40
C GLU A 19 14.73 13.31 -11.06
N VAL A 20 13.67 13.86 -10.44
CA VAL A 20 13.10 13.32 -9.19
C VAL A 20 12.66 11.85 -9.35
N LEU A 21 12.04 11.50 -10.49
CA LEU A 21 11.63 10.12 -10.75
C LEU A 21 12.83 9.19 -10.95
N ALA A 22 13.88 9.65 -11.63
CA ALA A 22 15.10 8.89 -11.82
C ALA A 22 15.79 8.59 -10.48
N GLU A 23 15.91 9.59 -9.61
CA GLU A 23 16.45 9.44 -8.25
C GLU A 23 15.61 8.48 -7.40
N ALA A 24 14.28 8.58 -7.47
CA ALA A 24 13.39 7.67 -6.75
C ALA A 24 13.56 6.22 -7.23
N ARG A 25 13.69 6.00 -8.54
CA ARG A 25 13.95 4.67 -9.13
C ARG A 25 15.29 4.10 -8.69
N GLN A 26 16.35 4.93 -8.67
CA GLN A 26 17.67 4.49 -8.23
C GLN A 26 17.63 4.05 -6.77
N ARG A 27 17.04 4.84 -5.87
CA ARG A 27 16.89 4.48 -4.46
C ARG A 27 16.11 3.18 -4.28
N LEU A 28 15.05 2.97 -5.07
CA LEU A 28 14.27 1.74 -5.02
C LEU A 28 15.07 0.52 -5.48
N ALA A 29 15.92 0.67 -6.50
CA ALA A 29 16.77 -0.39 -7.02
C ALA A 29 17.90 -0.79 -6.05
N GLU A 30 18.31 0.12 -5.17
CA GLU A 30 19.32 -0.13 -4.13
C GLU A 30 18.73 -0.85 -2.90
N ALA A 31 17.41 -0.78 -2.70
CA ALA A 31 16.75 -1.39 -1.56
C ALA A 31 16.58 -2.92 -1.75
N PRO A 32 16.80 -3.74 -0.70
CA PRO A 32 16.48 -5.16 -0.73
C PRO A 32 15.01 -5.39 -1.06
N ALA A 33 14.74 -6.23 -2.07
CA ALA A 33 13.39 -6.44 -2.58
C ALA A 33 12.43 -7.02 -1.54
N ASP A 34 12.91 -7.88 -0.64
CA ASP A 34 12.15 -8.45 0.46
C ASP A 34 11.67 -7.37 1.44
N LEU A 35 12.49 -6.36 1.73
CA LEU A 35 12.11 -5.23 2.57
C LEU A 35 11.07 -4.34 1.90
N VAL A 36 11.25 -4.05 0.60
CA VAL A 36 10.28 -3.27 -0.19
C VAL A 36 8.93 -3.98 -0.24
N VAL A 37 8.93 -5.28 -0.55
CA VAL A 37 7.70 -6.09 -0.60
C VAL A 37 7.05 -6.21 0.78
N SER A 38 7.84 -6.40 1.85
CA SER A 38 7.33 -6.42 3.23
C SER A 38 6.67 -5.09 3.61
N ASN A 39 7.27 -3.97 3.19
CA ASN A 39 6.69 -2.64 3.38
C ASN A 39 5.35 -2.49 2.62
N HIS A 40 5.25 -2.99 1.39
CA HIS A 40 3.98 -3.01 0.67
C HIS A 40 2.91 -3.90 1.33
N ALA A 41 3.31 -5.06 1.86
CA ALA A 41 2.41 -5.90 2.64
C ALA A 41 1.89 -5.15 3.88
N MET A 42 2.77 -4.45 4.61
CA MET A 42 2.33 -3.60 5.73
C MET A 42 1.37 -2.49 5.29
N GLY A 43 1.62 -1.85 4.14
CA GLY A 43 0.70 -0.85 3.58
C GLY A 43 -0.69 -1.42 3.25
N LEU A 44 -0.78 -2.67 2.77
CA LEU A 44 -2.06 -3.35 2.54
C LEU A 44 -2.79 -3.65 3.87
N TYR A 45 -2.06 -4.03 4.91
CA TYR A 45 -2.62 -4.17 6.25
C TYR A 45 -3.21 -2.86 6.76
N GLU A 46 -2.47 -1.75 6.63
CA GLU A 46 -2.94 -0.42 7.05
C GLU A 46 -4.17 0.02 6.26
N LEU A 47 -4.18 -0.20 4.95
CA LEU A 47 -5.33 0.10 4.10
C LEU A 47 -6.57 -0.68 4.53
N ALA A 48 -6.43 -1.98 4.82
CA ALA A 48 -7.51 -2.80 5.36
C ALA A 48 -8.03 -2.24 6.69
N ALA A 49 -7.12 -1.88 7.61
CA ALA A 49 -7.48 -1.33 8.91
C ALA A 49 -8.22 0.01 8.79
N ILE A 50 -7.78 0.92 7.91
CA ILE A 50 -8.45 2.20 7.63
C ILE A 50 -9.89 1.97 7.17
N HIS A 51 -10.11 1.09 6.19
CA HIS A 51 -11.46 0.82 5.70
C HIS A 51 -12.34 0.10 6.72
N LEU A 52 -11.75 -0.78 7.53
CA LEU A 52 -12.48 -1.54 8.54
C LEU A 52 -12.89 -0.68 9.73
N THR A 53 -12.10 0.34 10.07
CA THR A 53 -12.36 1.28 11.19
C THR A 53 -13.12 2.53 10.76
N ALA A 54 -13.42 2.67 9.46
CA ALA A 54 -14.25 3.75 8.95
C ALA A 54 -15.67 3.73 9.58
N ALA A 55 -16.36 4.87 9.52
CA ALA A 55 -17.73 5.02 10.02
C ALA A 55 -18.66 5.55 8.91
N PRO A 56 -19.49 4.70 8.27
CA PRO A 56 -19.62 3.25 8.50
C PRO A 56 -18.43 2.44 7.95
N PRO A 57 -18.16 1.23 8.47
CA PRO A 57 -17.10 0.37 7.95
C PRO A 57 -17.31 0.03 6.47
N ASN A 58 -16.24 0.08 5.67
CA ASN A 58 -16.28 -0.35 4.28
C ASN A 58 -15.71 -1.76 4.14
N LEU A 59 -16.60 -2.76 4.24
CA LEU A 59 -16.20 -4.17 4.16
C LEU A 59 -15.68 -4.59 2.79
N VAL A 60 -16.14 -3.97 1.69
CA VAL A 60 -15.71 -4.36 0.34
C VAL A 60 -14.26 -3.96 0.12
N GLU A 61 -13.91 -2.70 0.43
CA GLU A 61 -12.54 -2.21 0.28
C GLU A 61 -11.59 -2.86 1.30
N ALA A 62 -12.06 -3.09 2.54
CA ALA A 62 -11.28 -3.82 3.52
C ALA A 62 -10.98 -5.26 3.07
N ALA A 63 -11.97 -5.97 2.50
CA ALA A 63 -11.78 -7.32 2.01
C ALA A 63 -10.74 -7.38 0.88
N LEU A 64 -10.80 -6.46 -0.09
CA LEU A 64 -9.83 -6.40 -1.18
C LEU A 64 -8.39 -6.25 -0.66
N ALA A 65 -8.18 -5.35 0.30
CA ALA A 65 -6.87 -5.14 0.91
C ALA A 65 -6.38 -6.37 1.71
N ILE A 66 -7.26 -7.03 2.46
CA ILE A 66 -6.96 -8.27 3.20
C ILE A 66 -6.61 -9.41 2.25
N ASP A 67 -7.34 -9.56 1.15
CA ASP A 67 -7.09 -10.60 0.15
C ASP A 67 -5.74 -10.38 -0.54
N ALA A 68 -5.43 -9.14 -0.93
CA ALA A 68 -4.13 -8.78 -1.50
C ALA A 68 -2.98 -9.06 -0.52
N LEU A 69 -3.14 -8.70 0.76
CA LEU A 69 -2.18 -9.05 1.81
C LEU A 69 -2.00 -10.56 1.93
N GLY A 70 -3.11 -11.31 1.92
CA GLY A 70 -3.11 -12.77 1.94
C GLY A 70 -2.33 -13.37 0.77
N CYS A 71 -2.58 -12.91 -0.46
CA CYS A 71 -1.85 -13.38 -1.64
C CYS A 71 -0.32 -13.19 -1.50
N LEU A 72 0.12 -12.08 -0.92
CA LEU A 72 1.54 -11.83 -0.71
C LEU A 72 2.12 -12.69 0.43
N VAL A 73 1.49 -12.68 1.60
CA VAL A 73 2.03 -13.34 2.80
C VAL A 73 1.97 -14.85 2.67
N ASP A 74 0.80 -15.40 2.29
CA ASP A 74 0.61 -16.84 2.12
C ASP A 74 1.38 -17.35 0.89
N GLY A 75 1.46 -16.55 -0.17
CA GLY A 75 2.11 -16.93 -1.43
C GLY A 75 3.63 -16.84 -1.44
N LEU A 76 4.22 -15.90 -0.70
CA LEU A 76 5.67 -15.71 -0.64
C LEU A 76 6.32 -16.45 0.55
N GLY A 77 5.60 -16.58 1.68
CA GLY A 77 6.08 -17.29 2.86
C GLY A 77 7.46 -16.79 3.33
N GLU A 78 8.38 -17.72 3.55
CA GLU A 78 9.75 -17.43 4.02
C GLU A 78 10.56 -16.50 3.10
N ARG A 79 10.14 -16.29 1.84
CA ARG A 79 10.79 -15.32 0.93
C ARG A 79 10.63 -13.86 1.38
N LEU A 80 9.73 -13.60 2.33
CA LEU A 80 9.59 -12.29 2.99
C LEU A 80 10.68 -12.05 4.06
N GLY A 81 11.58 -13.00 4.27
CA GLY A 81 12.71 -12.86 5.18
C GLY A 81 12.25 -12.74 6.64
N GLU A 82 12.92 -11.89 7.40
CA GLU A 82 12.72 -11.73 8.84
C GLU A 82 11.30 -11.26 9.21
N ASN A 83 10.61 -10.57 8.29
CA ASN A 83 9.27 -10.03 8.52
C ASN A 83 8.15 -11.06 8.30
N HIS A 84 8.44 -12.23 7.72
CA HIS A 84 7.41 -13.22 7.37
C HIS A 84 6.49 -13.55 8.54
N GLN A 85 7.07 -13.87 9.69
CA GLN A 85 6.32 -14.25 10.89
C GLN A 85 5.41 -13.11 11.36
N VAL A 86 5.93 -11.89 11.42
CA VAL A 86 5.18 -10.70 11.86
C VAL A 86 4.03 -10.41 10.90
N LEU A 87 4.26 -10.49 9.59
CA LEU A 87 3.24 -10.26 8.58
C LEU A 87 2.15 -11.34 8.59
N ARG A 88 2.51 -12.60 8.86
CA ARG A 88 1.54 -13.69 9.02
C ARG A 88 0.65 -13.46 10.24
N ASP A 89 1.25 -13.13 11.37
CA ASP A 89 0.50 -12.86 12.60
C ASP A 89 -0.41 -11.62 12.42
N ALA A 90 0.06 -10.58 11.70
CA ALA A 90 -0.75 -9.41 11.34
C ALA A 90 -1.93 -9.75 10.42
N LEU A 91 -1.73 -10.61 9.42
CA LEU A 91 -2.76 -11.09 8.51
C LEU A 91 -3.86 -11.88 9.25
N GLU A 92 -3.47 -12.76 10.18
CA GLU A 92 -4.41 -13.51 11.01
C GLU A 92 -5.26 -12.56 11.86
N ASN A 93 -4.63 -11.57 12.50
CA ASN A 93 -5.31 -10.58 13.32
C ASN A 93 -6.31 -9.73 12.54
N ILE A 94 -5.95 -9.23 11.35
CA ILE A 94 -6.88 -8.39 10.56
C ILE A 94 -8.03 -9.20 9.97
N ARG A 95 -7.82 -10.47 9.60
CA ARG A 95 -8.88 -11.40 9.18
C ARG A 95 -9.88 -11.63 10.32
N LEU A 96 -9.41 -11.79 11.56
CA LEU A 96 -10.28 -11.92 12.73
C LEU A 96 -11.08 -10.63 12.98
N ALA A 97 -10.42 -9.47 12.94
CA ALA A 97 -11.08 -8.18 13.12
C ALA A 97 -12.18 -7.96 12.06
N PHE A 98 -11.93 -8.35 10.81
CA PHE A 98 -12.92 -8.25 9.73
C PHE A 98 -14.19 -9.05 10.03
N VAL A 99 -14.04 -10.30 10.47
CA VAL A 99 -15.18 -11.15 10.84
C VAL A 99 -15.95 -10.58 12.03
N GLN A 100 -15.25 -10.05 13.03
CA GLN A 100 -15.87 -9.40 14.19
C GLN A 100 -16.71 -8.20 13.77
N VAL A 101 -16.16 -7.27 13.00
CA VAL A 101 -16.89 -6.09 12.52
C VAL A 101 -18.07 -6.48 11.64
N LYS A 102 -17.87 -7.41 10.70
CA LYS A 102 -18.95 -7.92 9.84
C LYS A 102 -20.11 -8.52 10.64
N SER A 103 -19.84 -9.09 11.81
CA SER A 103 -20.87 -9.67 12.69
C SER A 103 -21.65 -8.63 13.51
N THR A 104 -21.19 -7.38 13.53
CA THR A 104 -21.81 -6.27 14.27
C THR A 104 -22.65 -5.31 13.40
N LEU A 105 -22.58 -5.47 12.07
CA LEU A 105 -23.35 -4.71 11.09
C LEU A 105 -24.67 -5.40 10.76
#